data_AF-A0A930HYL6-F1
#
_entry.id   AF-A0A930HYL6-F1
#
_cell.length_a   1.000
_cell.length_b   1.000
_cell.length_c   1.000
_cell.angle_alpha   90.00
_cell.angle_beta   90.00
_cell.angle_gamma   90.00
#
_symmetry.space_group_name_H-M   'P 1'
#
loop_
_entity.id
_entity.type
_entity.pdbx_description
1 polymer ?
#
loop_
_entity_poly.entity_id
_entity_poly.type
_entity_poly.pdbx_seq_one_letter_code
_entity_poly.pdbx_strand_id
1 'polypeptide(L)' 'NGVPQHFRLIGAGWGHGVGLCQIGAAVMGEKGYLYTEILHHYYQNAAIEAQYK' A
#
# COMPACT_ATOMS: atom_id res chain seq x y z
N ASN A 1 -14.36 6.88 41.47
CA ASN A 1 -15.38 6.94 40.38
C ASN A 1 -15.06 6.08 39.17
N GLY A 2 -14.15 5.09 39.21
CA GLY A 2 -14.08 4.01 38.20
C GLY A 2 -13.77 4.38 36.74
N VAL A 3 -13.52 5.67 36.41
CA VAL A 3 -13.27 6.12 35.04
C VAL A 3 -11.81 5.85 34.65
N PRO A 4 -11.55 5.16 33.52
CA PRO A 4 -10.20 4.97 33.01
C PRO A 4 -9.50 6.31 32.73
N GLN A 5 -8.27 6.47 33.22
CA GLN A 5 -7.51 7.73 33.11
C GLN A 5 -6.72 7.84 31.79
N HIS A 6 -6.40 6.71 31.14
CA HIS A 6 -5.76 6.71 29.84
C HIS A 6 -6.11 5.46 29.04
N PHE A 7 -6.04 5.59 27.72
CA PHE A 7 -6.05 4.48 26.78
C PHE A 7 -4.78 4.54 25.95
N ARG A 8 -4.13 3.40 25.76
CA ARG A 8 -3.01 3.27 24.82
C ARG A 8 -3.46 2.34 23.72
N LEU A 9 -3.51 2.88 22.51
CA LEU A 9 -3.82 2.12 21.30
C LEU A 9 -2.52 1.93 20.52
N ILE A 10 -2.19 0.69 20.19
CA ILE A 10 -1.02 0.33 19.40
C ILE A 10 -1.54 -0.16 18.06
N GLY A 11 -1.13 0.48 16.98
CA GLY A 11 -1.52 0.12 15.61
C GLY A 11 -0.32 0.13 14.66
N ALA A 12 -0.53 -0.35 13.45
CA ALA A 12 0.48 -0.37 12.39
C ALA A 12 -0.17 -0.09 11.03
N GLY A 13 0.60 0.51 10.12
CA GLY A 13 0.13 0.92 8.80
C GLY A 13 -0.59 2.27 8.80
N TRP A 14 -0.83 2.81 7.61
CA TRP A 14 -1.58 4.05 7.41
C TRP A 14 -2.44 3.93 6.14
N GLY A 15 -3.76 3.84 6.32
CA GLY A 15 -4.74 3.63 5.24
C GLY A 15 -5.60 2.38 5.44
N HIS A 16 -6.46 2.08 4.48
CA HIS A 16 -7.41 0.96 4.54
C HIS A 16 -6.78 -0.41 4.21
N GLY A 17 -5.52 -0.45 3.78
CA GLY A 17 -4.75 -1.69 3.60
C GLY A 17 -5.17 -2.56 2.40
N VAL A 18 -5.85 -1.99 1.40
CA VAL A 18 -6.30 -2.73 0.20
C VAL A 18 -5.63 -2.17 -1.04
N GLY A 19 -5.17 -3.04 -1.93
CA GLY A 19 -4.49 -2.66 -3.18
C GLY A 19 -3.04 -2.25 -2.92
N LEU A 20 -2.64 -1.10 -3.47
CA LEU A 20 -1.26 -0.67 -3.50
C LEU A 20 -0.81 0.06 -2.23
N CYS A 21 0.27 -0.45 -1.61
CA CYS A 21 0.98 0.27 -0.55
C CYS A 21 1.97 1.27 -1.18
N GLN A 22 1.74 2.57 -0.98
CA GLN A 22 2.52 3.64 -1.61
C GLN A 22 4.01 3.59 -1.23
N ILE A 23 4.31 3.41 0.06
CA ILE A 23 5.69 3.30 0.56
C ILE A 23 6.35 2.03 -0.03
N GLY A 24 5.61 0.92 -0.09
CA GLY A 24 6.10 -0.31 -0.70
C GLY A 24 6.44 -0.14 -2.18
N ALA A 25 5.55 0.49 -2.95
CA ALA A 25 5.78 0.83 -4.34
C ALA A 25 7.00 1.73 -4.54
N ALA A 26 7.18 2.77 -3.71
CA ALA A 26 8.35 3.64 -3.76
C ALA A 26 9.65 2.86 -3.51
N VAL A 27 9.69 2.02 -2.46
CA VAL A 27 10.86 1.18 -2.15
C VAL A 27 11.15 0.16 -3.25
N MET A 28 10.12 -0.40 -3.90
CA MET A 28 10.32 -1.25 -5.07
C MET A 28 10.90 -0.44 -6.25
N GLY A 29 10.42 0.77 -6.49
CA GLY A 29 11.01 1.68 -7.48
C GLY A 29 12.50 1.91 -7.23
N GLU A 30 12.90 2.20 -6.00
CA GLU A 30 14.32 2.41 -5.65
C GLU A 30 15.18 1.14 -5.72
N LYS A 31 14.55 -0.03 -5.67
CA LYS A 31 15.22 -1.31 -5.92
C LYS A 31 15.31 -1.65 -7.41
N GLY A 32 14.80 -0.80 -8.29
CA GLY A 32 14.88 -0.95 -9.75
C GLY A 32 13.74 -1.78 -10.36
N TYR A 33 12.67 -2.08 -9.61
CA TYR A 33 11.50 -2.73 -10.18
C TYR A 33 10.76 -1.76 -11.12
N LEU A 34 10.32 -2.28 -12.27
CA LEU A 34 9.51 -1.54 -13.22
C LEU A 34 8.11 -1.30 -12.64
N TYR A 35 7.45 -0.22 -13.08
CA TYR A 35 6.08 0.09 -12.66
C TYR A 35 5.11 -1.07 -12.93
N THR A 36 5.33 -1.85 -14.00
CA THR A 36 4.54 -3.04 -14.34
C THR A 36 4.68 -4.14 -13.29
N GLU A 37 5.88 -4.39 -12.79
CA GLU A 37 6.17 -5.38 -11.75
C GLU A 37 5.56 -4.95 -10.40
N ILE A 38 5.64 -3.66 -10.08
CA ILE A 38 5.03 -3.08 -8.88
C ILE A 38 3.51 -3.23 -8.93
N LEU A 39 2.88 -2.88 -10.06
CA LEU A 39 1.44 -3.01 -10.21
C LEU A 39 1.00 -4.48 -10.15
N HIS A 40 1.73 -5.38 -10.79
CA HIS A 40 1.41 -6.81 -10.79
C HIS A 40 1.62 -7.47 -9.40
N HIS A 41 2.50 -6.92 -8.56
CA HIS A 41 2.65 -7.34 -7.17
C HIS A 41 1.38 -7.05 -6.34
N TYR A 42 0.77 -5.88 -6.52
CA TYR A 42 -0.43 -5.46 -5.77
C TYR A 42 -1.75 -5.89 -6.43
N TYR A 43 -1.74 -6.13 -7.74
CA TYR A 43 -2.92 -6.44 -8.55
C TYR A 43 -2.63 -7.63 -9.47
N GLN A 44 -2.56 -8.84 -8.88
CA GLN A 44 -2.05 -10.06 -9.51
C GLN A 44 -2.71 -10.46 -10.84
N ASN A 45 -3.96 -10.07 -11.06
CA ASN A 45 -4.73 -10.43 -12.26
C ASN A 45 -5.07 -9.21 -13.14
N ALA A 46 -4.43 -8.06 -12.89
CA ALA A 46 -4.69 -6.85 -13.67
C ALA A 46 -3.85 -6.81 -14.95
N ALA A 47 -4.43 -6.20 -15.99
CA ALA A 47 -3.74 -5.88 -17.24
C ALA A 47 -3.59 -4.36 -17.37
N ILE A 48 -2.52 -3.93 -18.03
CA ILE A 48 -2.27 -2.52 -18.34
C ILE A 48 -2.73 -2.27 -19.77
N GLU A 49 -3.66 -1.35 -19.94
CA GLU A 49 -4.22 -0.99 -21.24
C GLU A 49 -4.05 0.51 -21.49
N ALA A 50 -3.46 0.86 -22.64
CA ALA A 50 -3.41 2.23 -23.11
C ALA A 50 -4.80 2.63 -23.63
N GLN A 51 -5.41 3.63 -23.00
CA GLN A 51 -6.73 4.12 -23.41
C GLN A 51 -6.67 5.07 -24.61
N TYR A 52 -5.51 5.68 -24.86
CA TYR A 52 -5.28 6.66 -25.92
C TYR A 52 -3.87 6.49 -26.50
N LYS A 53 -3.67 6.99 -27.72
CA LYS A 53 -2.35 7.11 -28.36
C LYS A 53 -1.72 8.47 -28.09
#